data_AF-A0A1E5JZD2-F1
#
_entry.id   AF-A0A1E5JZD2-F1
#
_cell.length_a   1.000
_cell.length_b   1.000
_cell.length_c   1.000
_cell.angle_alpha   90.00
_cell.angle_beta   90.00
_cell.angle_gamma   90.00
#
_symmetry.space_group_name_H-M   'P 1'
#
loop_
_entity.id
_entity.type
_entity.pdbx_description
1 polymer ?
#
loop_
_entity_poly.entity_id
_entity_poly.type
_entity_poly.pdbx_seq_one_letter_code
_entity_poly.pdbx_strand_id
1 'polypeptide(L)'
;MYHFVEDKIKESIENGEFDNLPGKGKRLDLRDEFADIPESMKQPLRILKRAGYLNEEQEKNASHLSERDLLQIVTESKVEKKDPNKRAAFQSFTKKRSLDKSKTFKRYATKIYQKFFGSNQNIS
;
A
#
# COMPACT_ATOMS: atom_id res chain seq x y z
N MET A 1 -11.27 23.14 5.46
CA MET A 1 -12.02 22.25 4.54
C MET A 1 -11.19 22.12 3.27
N TYR A 2 -10.90 20.91 2.76
CA TYR A 2 -10.05 20.74 1.58
C TYR A 2 -10.90 20.78 0.29
N HIS A 3 -11.13 21.97 -0.25
CA HIS A 3 -11.99 22.18 -1.45
C HIS A 3 -11.52 21.42 -2.69
N PHE A 4 -10.21 21.20 -2.87
CA PHE A 4 -9.71 20.43 -4.02
C PHE A 4 -10.23 18.98 -4.03
N VAL A 5 -10.52 18.40 -2.85
CA VAL A 5 -11.05 17.03 -2.76
C VAL A 5 -12.50 17.01 -3.22
N GLU A 6 -13.30 18.00 -2.83
CA GLU A 6 -14.71 18.14 -3.23
C GLU A 6 -14.83 18.33 -4.74
N ASP A 7 -14.03 19.24 -5.31
CA ASP A 7 -14.01 19.51 -6.75
C ASP A 7 -13.65 18.25 -7.55
N LYS A 8 -12.65 17.50 -7.09
CA LYS A 8 -12.21 16.27 -7.76
C LYS A 8 -13.24 15.14 -7.68
N ILE A 9 -13.94 15.01 -6.56
CA ILE A 9 -15.05 14.05 -6.43
C ILE A 9 -16.16 14.41 -7.41
N LYS A 10 -16.49 15.70 -7.51
CA LYS A 10 -17.54 16.19 -8.41
C LYS A 10 -17.21 15.96 -9.88
N GLU A 11 -15.98 16.24 -10.29
CA GLU A 11 -15.49 15.95 -11.64
C GLU A 11 -15.60 14.45 -11.98
N SER A 12 -15.18 13.56 -11.08
CA SER A 12 -15.33 12.10 -11.26
C SER A 12 -16.78 11.65 -11.37
N ILE A 13 -17.72 12.31 -10.68
CA ILE A 13 -19.16 12.04 -10.82
C ILE A 13 -19.66 12.48 -12.21
N GLU A 14 -19.31 13.68 -12.66
CA GLU A 14 -19.71 14.22 -13.97
C GLU A 14 -19.15 13.37 -15.12
N ASN A 15 -17.94 12.85 -14.97
CA ASN A 15 -17.30 11.95 -15.92
C ASN A 15 -17.84 10.51 -15.89
N GLY A 16 -18.78 10.20 -14.99
CA GLY A 16 -19.35 8.85 -14.86
C GLY A 16 -18.34 7.80 -14.38
N GLU A 17 -17.24 8.19 -13.73
CA GLU A 17 -16.19 7.27 -13.27
C GLU A 17 -16.72 6.27 -12.22
N PHE A 18 -17.81 6.61 -11.53
CA PHE A 18 -18.51 5.75 -10.59
C PHE A 18 -19.59 4.85 -11.23
N ASP A 19 -19.89 5.02 -12.52
CA ASP A 19 -20.97 4.29 -13.19
C ASP A 19 -20.64 2.83 -13.50
N ASN A 20 -19.37 2.44 -13.55
CA ASN A 20 -18.96 1.07 -13.83
C ASN A 20 -17.93 0.56 -12.82
N LEU A 21 -18.14 0.87 -11.54
CA LEU A 21 -17.27 0.37 -10.48
C LEU A 21 -17.23 -1.16 -10.46
N PRO A 22 -16.06 -1.76 -10.20
CA PRO A 22 -15.94 -3.20 -10.02
C PRO A 22 -16.88 -3.64 -8.89
N GLY A 23 -17.84 -4.50 -9.22
CA GLY A 23 -18.85 -4.97 -8.26
C GLY A 23 -20.23 -4.29 -8.37
N LYS A 24 -20.42 -3.31 -9.27
CA LYS A 24 -21.76 -2.73 -9.51
C LYS A 24 -22.77 -3.81 -9.87
N GLY A 25 -23.87 -3.88 -9.11
CA GLY A 25 -24.94 -4.87 -9.28
C GLY A 25 -24.61 -6.29 -8.80
N LYS A 26 -23.39 -6.57 -8.35
CA LYS A 26 -23.04 -7.87 -7.74
C LYS A 26 -23.51 -7.87 -6.28
N ARG A 27 -24.02 -9.01 -5.82
CA ARG A 27 -24.33 -9.22 -4.40
C ARG A 27 -23.04 -9.05 -3.60
N LEU A 28 -23.10 -8.27 -2.53
CA LEU A 28 -21.99 -8.11 -1.60
C LEU A 28 -21.70 -9.49 -0.98
N ASP A 29 -20.43 -9.88 -0.96
CA ASP A 29 -20.03 -11.05 -0.19
C ASP A 29 -20.11 -10.68 1.30
N LEU A 30 -21.09 -11.24 2.00
CA LEU A 30 -21.31 -11.03 3.43
C LEU A 30 -20.45 -11.96 4.28
N ARG A 31 -19.65 -12.83 3.67
CA ARG A 31 -18.69 -13.67 4.40
C ARG A 31 -17.67 -12.75 5.05
N ASP A 32 -17.70 -12.72 6.37
CA ASP A 32 -16.71 -12.00 7.15
C ASP A 32 -15.35 -12.69 6.93
N GLU A 33 -14.40 -11.96 6.36
CA GLU A 33 -13.03 -12.44 6.13
C GLU A 33 -12.37 -12.90 7.44
N PHE A 34 -12.88 -12.40 8.58
CA PHE A 34 -12.40 -12.71 9.92
C PHE A 34 -13.45 -13.47 10.75
N ALA A 35 -14.30 -14.30 10.12
CA ALA A 35 -15.35 -15.05 10.81
C ALA A 35 -14.85 -15.87 12.01
N ASP A 36 -13.64 -16.45 11.91
CA ASP A 36 -13.01 -17.28 12.94
C ASP A 36 -12.28 -16.46 14.03
N ILE A 37 -12.33 -15.12 13.95
CA ILE A 37 -11.62 -14.22 14.85
C ILE A 37 -12.61 -13.61 15.86
N PRO A 38 -12.23 -13.49 17.15
CA PRO A 38 -13.04 -12.79 18.14
C PRO A 38 -13.39 -11.36 17.73
N GLU A 39 -14.59 -10.90 18.05
CA GLU A 39 -15.11 -9.59 17.60
C GLU A 39 -14.20 -8.40 17.99
N SER A 40 -13.59 -8.46 19.19
CA SER A 40 -12.64 -7.44 19.67
C SER A 40 -11.38 -7.34 18.81
N MET A 41 -11.00 -8.42 18.11
CA MET A 41 -9.79 -8.52 17.31
C MET A 41 -10.02 -8.23 15.82
N LYS A 42 -11.25 -8.38 15.32
CA LYS A 42 -11.60 -8.15 13.90
C LYS A 42 -11.30 -6.72 13.45
N GLN A 43 -11.72 -5.73 14.23
CA GLN A 43 -11.52 -4.33 13.85
C GLN A 43 -10.05 -3.92 13.80
N PRO A 44 -9.23 -4.21 14.86
CA PRO A 44 -7.80 -3.99 14.80
C PRO A 44 -7.12 -4.64 13.58
N LEU A 45 -7.37 -5.93 13.34
CA LEU A 45 -6.77 -6.66 12.21
C LEU A 45 -7.18 -6.09 10.86
N ARG A 46 -8.46 -5.74 10.68
CA ARG A 46 -8.96 -5.13 9.43
C ARG A 46 -8.33 -3.78 9.16
N ILE A 47 -8.14 -2.95 10.19
CA ILE A 47 -7.46 -1.66 10.07
C ILE A 47 -6.00 -1.88 9.68
N LEU A 48 -5.29 -2.78 10.37
CA LEU A 48 -3.87 -3.05 10.12
C LEU A 48 -3.63 -3.64 8.73
N LYS A 49 -4.48 -4.57 8.29
CA LYS A 49 -4.45 -5.12 6.92
C LYS A 49 -4.60 -4.02 5.87
N ARG A 50 -5.65 -3.19 5.98
CA ARG A 50 -5.89 -2.08 5.03
C ARG A 50 -4.79 -1.03 5.06
N ALA A 51 -4.24 -0.76 6.24
CA ALA A 51 -3.10 0.12 6.42
C ALA A 51 -1.80 -0.50 5.88
N GLY A 52 -1.77 -1.79 5.55
CA GLY A 52 -0.61 -2.51 5.03
C GLY A 52 0.47 -2.78 6.08
N TYR A 53 0.06 -2.92 7.35
CA TYR A 53 0.95 -3.19 8.48
C TYR A 53 1.20 -4.69 8.70
N LEU A 54 0.34 -5.54 8.15
CA LEU A 54 0.48 -6.98 8.20
C LEU A 54 1.28 -7.47 6.99
N ASN A 55 2.22 -8.38 7.22
CA ASN A 55 2.89 -9.12 6.14
C ASN A 55 2.06 -10.35 5.73
N GLU A 56 2.42 -11.01 4.62
CA GLU A 56 1.67 -12.16 4.09
C GLU A 56 1.51 -13.30 5.09
N GLU A 57 2.50 -13.52 5.96
CA GLU A 57 2.47 -14.56 6.98
C GLU A 57 1.49 -14.22 8.11
N GLN A 58 1.51 -12.97 8.58
CA GLN A 58 0.59 -12.44 9.59
C GLN A 58 -0.85 -12.40 9.10
N GLU A 59 -1.08 -12.10 7.81
CA GLU A 59 -2.43 -12.14 7.23
C GLU A 59 -2.99 -13.56 7.20
N LYS A 60 -2.17 -14.57 6.84
CA LYS A 60 -2.60 -15.98 6.81
C LYS A 60 -2.86 -16.54 8.20
N ASN A 61 -2.09 -16.08 9.20
CA ASN A 61 -2.16 -16.57 10.57
C ASN A 61 -2.89 -15.58 11.51
N ALA A 62 -3.78 -14.75 10.99
CA ALA A 62 -4.42 -13.67 11.75
C ALA A 62 -5.20 -14.14 12.99
N SER A 63 -5.75 -15.35 12.96
CA SER A 63 -6.45 -15.98 14.09
C SER A 63 -5.56 -16.29 15.29
N HIS A 64 -4.24 -16.38 15.08
CA HIS A 64 -3.25 -16.68 16.14
C HIS A 64 -2.62 -15.42 16.74
N LEU A 65 -2.89 -14.24 16.18
CA LEU A 65 -2.35 -12.99 16.69
C LEU A 65 -3.08 -12.57 17.97
N SER A 66 -2.33 -12.13 18.97
CA SER A 66 -2.84 -11.51 20.17
C SER A 66 -2.84 -9.98 20.07
N GLU A 67 -3.55 -9.30 20.97
CA GLU A 67 -3.53 -7.84 21.06
C GLU A 67 -2.11 -7.28 21.22
N ARG A 68 -1.26 -7.98 21.98
CA ARG A 68 0.15 -7.59 22.17
C ARG A 68 0.93 -7.66 20.87
N ASP A 69 0.68 -8.69 20.06
CA ASP A 69 1.34 -8.85 18.76
C ASP A 69 0.92 -7.73 17.82
N LEU A 70 -0.36 -7.33 17.82
CA LEU A 70 -0.84 -6.20 17.03
C LEU A 70 -0.18 -4.88 17.44
N LEU A 71 -0.04 -4.64 18.75
CA LEU A 71 0.66 -3.46 19.27
C LEU A 71 2.12 -3.47 18.84
N GLN A 72 2.79 -4.61 18.99
CA GLN A 72 4.18 -4.78 18.57
C GLN A 72 4.35 -4.51 17.08
N ILE A 73 3.47 -5.08 16.25
CA ILE A 73 3.42 -4.82 14.81
C ILE A 73 3.37 -3.32 14.59
N VAL A 74 2.41 -2.59 15.16
CA VAL A 74 2.28 -1.13 14.96
C VAL A 74 3.51 -0.35 15.42
N THR A 75 4.12 -0.73 16.54
CA THR A 75 5.25 0.02 17.11
C THR A 75 6.59 -0.25 16.40
N GLU A 76 6.80 -1.47 15.92
CA GLU A 76 8.06 -1.89 15.29
C GLU A 76 8.01 -1.76 13.77
N SER A 77 6.82 -1.70 13.19
CA SER A 77 6.61 -1.52 11.75
C SER A 77 7.00 -0.11 11.30
N LYS A 78 8.25 0.03 10.86
CA LYS A 78 8.56 0.95 9.74
C LYS A 78 8.11 0.30 8.43
N VAL A 79 6.84 -0.10 8.32
CA VAL A 79 6.33 -0.68 7.07
C VAL A 79 6.14 0.46 6.07
N GLU A 80 7.25 0.86 5.46
CA GLU A 80 7.19 1.54 4.19
C GLU A 80 6.49 0.58 3.24
N LYS A 81 5.25 0.91 2.85
CA LYS A 81 4.56 0.21 1.77
C LYS A 81 5.49 0.19 0.56
N LYS A 82 6.18 -0.94 0.35
CA LYS A 82 6.91 -1.27 -0.87
C LYS A 82 5.86 -1.56 -1.92
N ASP A 83 5.22 -0.50 -2.39
CA ASP A 83 4.33 -0.59 -3.52
C ASP A 83 5.18 -1.06 -4.71
N PRO A 84 4.89 -2.26 -5.27
CA PRO A 84 5.69 -2.84 -6.34
C PRO A 84 5.71 -1.93 -7.58
N ASN A 85 4.69 -1.08 -7.74
CA ASN A 85 4.62 -0.13 -8.85
C ASN A 85 5.53 1.09 -8.66
N LYS A 86 5.95 1.42 -7.42
CA LYS A 86 6.84 2.57 -7.18
C LYS A 86 8.17 2.44 -7.91
N ARG A 87 8.71 1.21 -8.03
CA ARG A 87 9.99 0.99 -8.73
C ARG A 87 9.85 1.20 -10.23
N ALA A 88 8.79 0.64 -10.83
CA ALA A 88 8.48 0.84 -12.25
C ALA A 88 8.17 2.31 -12.58
N ALA A 89 7.42 2.99 -11.70
CA ALA A 89 7.12 4.42 -11.81
C ALA A 89 8.40 5.26 -11.71
N PHE A 90 9.29 4.94 -10.77
CA PHE A 90 10.57 5.65 -10.60
C PHE A 90 11.52 5.43 -11.79
N GLN A 91 11.59 4.21 -12.34
CA GLN A 91 12.36 3.94 -13.56
C GLN A 91 11.82 4.70 -14.76
N SER A 92 10.50 4.76 -14.92
CA SER A 92 9.85 5.54 -15.97
C SER A 92 10.13 7.04 -15.81
N PHE A 93 10.08 7.55 -14.59
CA PHE A 93 10.40 8.95 -14.27
C PHE A 93 11.86 9.31 -14.60
N THR A 94 12.81 8.46 -14.19
CA THR A 94 14.24 8.71 -14.41
C THR A 94 14.59 8.73 -15.90
N LYS A 95 14.03 7.79 -16.69
CA LYS A 95 14.17 7.76 -18.16
C LYS A 95 13.53 8.97 -18.83
N LYS A 96 12.29 9.33 -18.44
CA LYS A 96 11.56 10.49 -19.01
C LYS A 96 12.32 11.81 -18.83
N ARG A 97 13.06 11.95 -17.72
CA ARG A 97 13.86 13.13 -17.42
C ARG A 97 15.33 13.01 -17.83
N SER A 98 15.74 11.91 -18.48
CA SER A 98 17.14 11.61 -18.81
C SER A 98 18.09 11.70 -17.60
N LEU A 99 17.57 11.46 -16.39
CA LEU A 99 18.34 11.55 -15.15
C LEU A 99 19.39 10.43 -15.08
N ASP A 100 19.14 9.30 -15.72
CA ASP A 100 20.08 8.20 -15.92
C ASP A 100 21.38 8.62 -16.62
N LYS A 101 21.33 9.67 -17.45
CA LYS A 101 22.49 10.23 -18.16
C LYS A 101 23.28 11.22 -17.32
N SER A 102 22.67 11.76 -16.25
CA SER A 102 23.32 12.76 -15.39
C SER A 102 24.36 12.12 -14.47
N LYS A 103 25.58 12.67 -14.48
CA LYS A 103 26.68 12.25 -13.60
C LYS A 103 26.34 12.48 -12.12
N THR A 104 25.57 13.51 -11.79
CA THR A 104 25.16 13.78 -10.40
C THR A 104 24.18 12.73 -9.91
N PHE A 105 23.21 12.35 -10.74
CA PHE A 105 22.24 11.31 -10.40
C PHE A 105 22.92 9.95 -10.19
N LYS A 106 23.86 9.54 -11.06
CA LYS A 106 24.61 8.28 -10.90
C LYS A 106 25.31 8.16 -9.54
N ARG A 107 25.85 9.26 -9.00
CA ARG A 107 26.51 9.28 -7.68
C ARG A 107 25.55 9.01 -6.51
N TYR A 108 24.29 9.43 -6.64
CA TYR A 108 23.28 9.27 -5.59
C TYR A 108 22.31 8.11 -5.87
N ALA A 109 22.30 7.56 -7.08
CA ALA A 109 21.35 6.53 -7.51
C ALA A 109 21.29 5.39 -6.50
N THR A 110 22.43 4.83 -6.10
CA THR A 110 22.49 3.74 -5.12
C THR A 110 21.81 4.08 -3.79
N LYS A 111 22.07 5.29 -3.24
CA LYS A 111 21.45 5.75 -1.99
C LYS A 111 19.94 5.99 -2.15
N ILE A 112 19.52 6.51 -3.30
CA ILE A 112 18.10 6.73 -3.61
C ILE A 112 17.40 5.38 -3.72
N TYR A 113 17.94 4.43 -4.49
CA TYR A 113 17.35 3.10 -4.63
C TYR A 113 17.28 2.36 -3.30
N GLN A 114 18.33 2.44 -2.48
CA GLN A 114 18.35 1.82 -1.14
C GLN A 114 17.32 2.44 -0.20
N LYS A 115 17.17 3.77 -0.21
CA LYS A 115 16.22 4.47 0.65
C LYS A 115 14.76 4.22 0.25
N PHE A 116 14.46 4.17 -1.04
CA PHE A 116 13.08 4.07 -1.53
C PHE A 116 12.59 2.63 -1.75
N PHE A 117 13.50 1.66 -1.95
CA PHE A 117 13.14 0.28 -2.29
C PHE A 117 13.77 -0.79 -1.37
N GLY A 118 14.66 -0.39 -0.47
CA GLY A 118 15.37 -1.26 0.45
C GLY A 118 16.53 -2.03 -0.19
N SER A 119 17.45 -2.50 0.65
CA SER A 119 18.60 -3.31 0.26
C SER A 119 18.20 -4.77 0.08
N ASN A 120 17.86 -5.18 -1.14
CA ASN A 120 17.94 -6.58 -1.55
C ASN A 120 18.81 -6.69 -2.81
N GLN A 121 19.80 -7.57 -2.69
CA GLN A 121 20.99 -7.68 -3.53
C GLN A 121 20.75 -8.34 -4.89
N ASN A 122 21.81 -8.35 -5.70
CA ASN A 122 21.99 -8.81 -7.08
C ASN A 122 21.72 -7.76 -8.16
N ILE A 123 22.72 -6.92 -8.36
CA ILE A 123 23.03 -6.33 -9.66
C ILE A 123 24.29 -7.07 -10.12
N SER A 124 24.11 -8.12 -10.93
CA SER A 124 25.10 -8.51 -11.94
C SER A 124 24.85 -7.71 -13.20
#